data_AF-A0A2C5YKF4-F1
#
_entry.id   AF-A0A2C5YKF4-F1
#
_cell.length_a   1.000
_cell.length_b   1.000
_cell.length_c   1.000
_cell.angle_alpha   90.00
_cell.angle_beta   90.00
_cell.angle_gamma   90.00
#
_symmetry.space_group_name_H-M   'P 1'
#
loop_
_entity.id
_entity.type
_entity.pdbx_description
1 polymer ?
#
loop_
_entity_poly.entity_id
_entity_poly.type
_entity_poly.pdbx_seq_one_letter_code
_entity_poly.pdbx_strand_id
1 'polypeptide(L)'
;MTSNANRVPVYSEAGPWRELSASNPSLDDSRSATDAEEAYFSEPCSPALDQLRENTIPLQEIRALVRRVQAAHEKKIKEKSRKKENKKKKRKEVMERLQSRKEDAKELLSVVEIEEDEISKLSSGKVWALLKQQVGGYVARERELLMEIRDRVLIRNQDVAMKASAQDKLRKLREEIAADEVFSAPLRKMHLERMDYAMALTEG
;
A
#
# COMPACT_ATOMS: atom_id res chain seq x y z
N MET A 1 -10.60 16.87 30.43
CA MET A 1 -11.39 16.91 29.17
C MET A 1 -10.57 17.62 28.13
N THR A 2 -10.09 16.90 27.11
CA THR A 2 -9.33 17.49 25.99
C THR A 2 -9.92 16.93 24.70
N SER A 3 -10.81 17.72 24.10
CA SER A 3 -11.33 17.55 22.76
C SER A 3 -10.24 17.90 21.74
N ASN A 4 -9.68 16.92 21.03
CA ASN A 4 -8.89 17.19 19.83
C ASN A 4 -9.71 16.80 18.60
N ALA A 5 -10.28 17.82 17.98
CA ALA A 5 -11.05 17.72 16.76
C ALA A 5 -10.13 17.52 15.54
N ASN A 6 -10.55 16.60 14.67
CA ASN A 6 -10.06 16.41 13.32
C ASN A 6 -9.96 17.74 12.56
N ARG A 7 -8.75 18.15 12.16
CA ARG A 7 -8.55 19.21 11.16
C ARG A 7 -8.43 18.59 9.77
N VAL A 8 -9.44 18.83 8.94
CA VAL A 8 -9.43 18.60 7.49
C VAL A 8 -8.57 19.68 6.82
N PRO A 9 -7.75 19.37 5.79
CA PRO A 9 -7.05 20.41 5.04
C PRO A 9 -8.04 21.24 4.22
N VAL A 10 -8.11 22.54 4.52
CA VAL A 10 -8.77 23.55 3.68
C VAL A 10 -7.80 23.90 2.55
N TYR A 11 -8.20 23.65 1.30
CA TYR A 11 -7.48 24.14 0.13
C TYR A 11 -7.74 25.63 -0.03
N SER A 12 -6.76 26.45 0.32
CA SER A 12 -6.76 27.89 0.04
C SER A 12 -6.41 28.13 -1.44
N GLU A 13 -7.42 28.63 -2.15
CA GLU A 13 -7.41 29.58 -3.28
C GLU A 13 -6.19 29.58 -4.23
N ALA A 14 -6.50 29.23 -5.49
CA ALA A 14 -5.65 29.45 -6.63
C ALA A 14 -5.39 30.96 -6.82
N GLY A 15 -4.12 31.36 -6.73
CA GLY A 15 -3.66 32.69 -7.11
C GLY A 15 -3.77 32.95 -8.63
N PRO A 16 -3.66 34.21 -9.07
CA PRO A 16 -3.90 34.59 -10.45
C PRO A 16 -2.80 34.04 -11.35
N TRP A 17 -3.22 33.27 -12.35
CA TRP A 17 -2.38 32.75 -13.41
C TRP A 17 -1.80 33.92 -14.21
N ARG A 18 -0.46 34.03 -14.24
CA ARG A 18 0.22 34.89 -15.22
C ARG A 18 -0.05 34.33 -16.62
N GLU A 19 -0.61 35.18 -17.47
CA GLU A 19 -0.64 34.97 -18.91
C GLU A 19 0.80 34.84 -19.42
N LEU A 20 1.17 33.64 -19.85
CA LEU A 20 2.39 33.43 -20.63
C LEU A 20 2.08 33.93 -22.04
N SER A 21 2.58 35.13 -22.37
CA SER A 21 2.58 35.67 -23.73
C SER A 21 3.26 34.67 -24.68
N ALA A 22 2.46 34.05 -25.54
CA ALA A 22 2.96 33.28 -26.66
C ALA A 22 3.30 34.25 -27.80
N SER A 23 4.53 34.76 -27.82
CA SER A 23 5.08 35.40 -29.02
C SER A 23 5.53 34.31 -29.99
N ASN A 24 4.68 33.99 -30.97
CA ASN A 24 5.10 33.29 -32.18
C ASN A 24 5.97 34.26 -33.02
N PRO A 25 7.18 33.89 -33.47
CA PRO A 25 7.80 34.59 -34.58
C PRO A 25 7.08 34.16 -35.86
N SER A 26 6.25 35.06 -36.41
CA SER A 26 5.76 34.92 -37.79
C SER A 26 6.96 35.01 -38.74
N LEU A 27 7.15 33.98 -39.56
CA LEU A 27 7.96 34.09 -40.77
C LEU A 27 7.18 34.97 -41.73
N ASP A 28 7.47 36.28 -41.70
CA ASP A 28 7.01 37.21 -42.72
C ASP A 28 8.04 37.20 -43.85
N ASP A 29 7.62 36.65 -44.97
CA ASP A 29 8.39 36.51 -46.19
C ASP A 29 8.03 37.69 -47.10
N SER A 30 8.76 38.79 -46.99
CA SER A 30 8.79 39.83 -48.04
C SER A 30 9.87 40.89 -47.81
N ARG A 31 10.94 40.83 -48.61
CA ARG A 31 11.41 41.97 -49.43
C ARG A 31 12.62 41.59 -50.29
N SER A 32 12.41 41.65 -51.59
CA SER A 32 13.41 41.76 -52.65
C SER A 32 14.03 43.16 -52.66
N ALA A 33 15.37 43.23 -52.79
CA ALA A 33 16.16 44.30 -53.43
C ALA A 33 17.65 43.93 -53.22
N THR A 34 18.33 43.33 -54.19
CA THR A 34 19.22 43.97 -55.19
C THR A 34 20.42 44.72 -54.60
N ASP A 35 21.58 44.36 -55.13
CA ASP A 35 22.85 45.09 -55.20
C ASP A 35 23.63 45.32 -53.90
N ALA A 36 24.61 44.46 -53.67
CA ALA A 36 26.02 44.84 -53.80
C ALA A 36 26.89 43.63 -53.44
N GLU A 37 27.60 43.10 -54.43
CA GLU A 37 28.87 42.42 -54.18
C GLU A 37 29.85 43.43 -53.56
N GLU A 38 29.80 43.61 -52.24
CA GLU A 38 30.99 44.02 -51.51
C GLU A 38 31.74 42.75 -51.15
N ALA A 39 32.69 42.39 -52.02
CA ALA A 39 33.76 41.47 -51.70
C ALA A 39 34.54 42.02 -50.50
N TYR A 40 34.07 41.70 -49.29
CA TYR A 40 34.79 41.91 -48.04
C TYR A 40 36.00 40.97 -48.03
N PHE A 41 37.08 41.40 -48.67
CA PHE A 41 38.40 40.81 -48.48
C PHE A 41 38.79 41.08 -47.02
N SER A 42 38.52 40.10 -46.17
CA SER A 42 39.03 40.07 -44.81
C SER A 42 40.54 39.96 -44.88
N GLU A 43 41.27 40.97 -44.40
CA GLU A 43 42.71 40.92 -44.23
C GLU A 43 43.09 39.69 -43.39
N PRO A 44 44.14 38.92 -43.77
CA PRO A 44 44.65 37.89 -42.89
C PRO A 44 45.25 38.60 -41.68
N CYS A 45 44.70 38.34 -40.48
CA CYS A 45 45.07 38.92 -39.17
C CYS A 45 44.26 40.14 -38.66
N SER A 46 42.95 40.18 -38.89
CA SER A 46 42.04 41.00 -38.07
C SER A 46 42.11 40.55 -36.57
N PRO A 47 42.23 41.48 -35.59
CA PRO A 47 42.24 41.14 -34.16
C PRO A 47 41.00 40.37 -33.69
N ALA A 48 39.89 40.44 -34.43
CA ALA A 48 38.68 39.69 -34.16
C ALA A 48 38.85 38.17 -34.43
N LEU A 49 39.72 37.78 -35.37
CA LEU A 49 40.03 36.37 -35.66
C LEU A 49 40.93 35.72 -34.59
N ASP A 50 41.83 36.49 -33.97
CA ASP A 50 42.70 35.98 -32.91
C ASP A 50 41.92 35.75 -31.61
N GLN A 51 40.93 36.60 -31.29
CA GLN A 51 39.97 36.35 -30.21
C GLN A 51 39.07 35.12 -30.47
N LEU A 52 38.82 34.77 -31.73
CA LEU A 52 38.08 33.57 -32.12
C LEU A 52 38.90 32.29 -31.89
N ARG A 53 40.23 32.32 -32.09
CA ARG A 53 41.13 31.19 -31.79
C ARG A 53 41.18 30.86 -30.30
N GLU A 54 41.09 31.86 -29.43
CA GLU A 54 41.08 31.65 -27.97
C GLU A 54 39.74 31.11 -27.46
N ASN A 55 38.65 31.33 -28.20
CA ASN A 55 37.30 30.86 -27.85
C ASN A 55 36.84 29.61 -28.62
N THR A 56 37.72 28.98 -29.40
CA THR A 56 37.39 27.72 -30.08
C THR A 56 37.45 26.53 -29.12
N ILE A 57 36.29 26.04 -28.71
CA ILE A 57 36.18 24.74 -28.01
C ILE A 57 36.61 23.64 -28.99
N PRO A 58 37.60 22.79 -28.64
CA PRO A 58 38.01 21.69 -29.48
C PRO A 58 36.83 20.78 -29.83
N LEU A 59 36.74 20.33 -31.09
CA LEU A 59 35.70 19.40 -31.55
C LEU A 59 35.61 18.13 -30.68
N GLN A 60 36.73 17.71 -30.08
CA GLN A 60 36.77 16.58 -29.14
C GLN A 60 36.00 16.87 -27.83
N GLU A 61 36.08 18.09 -27.30
CA GLU A 61 35.34 18.50 -26.11
C GLU A 61 33.84 18.61 -26.38
N ILE A 62 33.46 19.13 -27.56
CA ILE A 62 32.07 19.15 -28.02
C ILE A 62 31.52 17.72 -28.12
N ARG A 63 32.27 16.79 -28.74
CA ARG A 63 31.89 15.37 -28.83
C ARG A 63 31.78 14.73 -27.45
N ALA A 64 32.69 15.05 -26.52
CA ALA A 64 32.63 14.54 -25.14
C ALA A 64 31.42 15.11 -24.37
N LEU A 65 31.08 16.37 -24.58
CA LEU A 65 29.89 17.00 -24.00
C LEU A 65 28.60 16.33 -24.52
N VAL A 66 28.49 16.14 -25.84
CA VAL A 66 27.34 15.47 -26.47
C VAL A 66 27.17 14.04 -25.93
N ARG A 67 28.26 13.27 -25.82
CA ARG A 67 28.20 11.91 -25.23
C ARG A 67 27.74 11.92 -23.77
N ARG A 68 28.20 12.89 -22.96
CA ARG A 68 27.77 13.03 -21.56
C ARG A 68 26.29 13.38 -21.46
N VAL A 69 25.80 14.27 -22.31
CA VAL A 69 24.37 14.66 -22.35
C VAL A 69 23.51 13.47 -22.79
N GLN A 70 23.92 12.72 -23.81
CA GLN A 70 23.24 11.51 -24.26
C GLN A 70 23.19 10.45 -23.15
N ALA A 71 24.32 10.16 -22.49
CA ALA A 71 24.37 9.21 -21.39
C ALA A 71 23.47 9.64 -20.20
N ALA A 72 23.46 10.94 -19.87
CA ALA A 72 22.58 11.47 -18.83
C ALA A 72 21.10 11.36 -19.22
N HIS A 73 20.76 11.56 -20.50
CA HIS A 73 19.41 11.41 -21.01
C HIS A 73 18.93 9.96 -20.97
N GLU A 74 19.76 9.02 -21.43
CA GLU A 74 19.48 7.58 -21.36
C GLU A 74 19.29 7.09 -19.92
N LYS A 75 20.14 7.57 -18.99
CA LYS A 75 20.01 7.25 -17.56
C LYS A 75 18.67 7.75 -17.01
N LYS A 76 18.25 8.98 -17.36
CA LYS A 76 16.94 9.53 -16.98
C LYS A 76 15.78 8.70 -17.55
N ILE A 77 15.88 8.23 -18.80
CA ILE A 77 14.85 7.37 -19.43
C ILE A 77 14.75 6.03 -18.67
N LYS A 78 15.89 5.35 -18.44
CA LYS A 78 15.93 4.08 -17.71
C LYS A 78 15.41 4.21 -16.28
N GLU A 79 15.69 5.31 -15.61
CA GLU A 79 15.16 5.53 -14.26
C GLU A 79 13.64 5.79 -14.26
N LYS A 80 13.14 6.56 -15.25
CA LYS A 80 11.69 6.77 -15.42
C LYS A 80 10.96 5.47 -15.71
N SER A 81 11.51 4.58 -16.55
CA SER A 81 10.89 3.29 -16.85
C SER A 81 10.83 2.39 -15.61
N ARG A 82 11.94 2.27 -14.86
CA ARG A 82 11.97 1.52 -13.59
C ARG A 82 10.95 2.02 -12.57
N LYS A 83 10.80 3.35 -12.43
CA LYS A 83 9.80 3.94 -11.52
C LYS A 83 8.37 3.61 -11.95
N LYS A 84 8.07 3.64 -13.26
CA LYS A 84 6.74 3.25 -13.78
C LYS A 84 6.43 1.78 -13.54
N GLU A 85 7.40 0.90 -13.76
CA GLU A 85 7.25 -0.54 -13.54
C GLU A 85 6.99 -0.86 -12.06
N ASN A 86 7.79 -0.29 -11.15
CA ASN A 86 7.58 -0.46 -9.71
C ASN A 86 6.20 0.05 -9.26
N LYS A 87 5.74 1.18 -9.82
CA LYS A 87 4.40 1.71 -9.53
C LYS A 87 3.29 0.77 -10.04
N LYS A 88 3.48 0.16 -11.22
CA LYS A 88 2.54 -0.83 -11.78
C LYS A 88 2.49 -2.09 -10.91
N LYS A 89 3.65 -2.61 -10.49
CA LYS A 89 3.74 -3.79 -9.59
C LYS A 89 3.04 -3.54 -8.27
N LYS A 90 3.33 -2.42 -7.60
CA LYS A 90 2.66 -2.03 -6.34
C LYS A 90 1.14 -1.90 -6.50
N ARG A 91 0.66 -1.30 -7.60
CA ARG A 91 -0.78 -1.18 -7.86
C ARG A 91 -1.45 -2.55 -8.02
N LYS A 92 -0.81 -3.48 -8.75
CA LYS A 92 -1.33 -4.83 -8.93
C LYS A 92 -1.45 -5.57 -7.59
N GLU A 93 -0.38 -5.52 -6.78
CA GLU A 93 -0.37 -6.14 -5.45
C GLU A 93 -1.43 -5.55 -4.51
N VAL A 94 -1.62 -4.23 -4.53
CA VAL A 94 -2.69 -3.58 -3.73
C VAL A 94 -4.08 -4.03 -4.18
N MET A 95 -4.32 -4.12 -5.49
CA MET A 95 -5.62 -4.60 -6.00
C MET A 95 -5.87 -6.07 -5.64
N GLU A 96 -4.84 -6.91 -5.74
CA GLU A 96 -4.93 -8.33 -5.38
C GLU A 96 -5.25 -8.50 -3.89
N ARG A 97 -4.58 -7.76 -3.01
CA ARG A 97 -4.90 -7.74 -1.56
C ARG A 97 -6.29 -7.18 -1.25
N LEU A 98 -6.77 -6.21 -2.03
CA LEU A 98 -8.12 -5.68 -1.87
C LEU A 98 -9.17 -6.73 -2.28
N GLN A 99 -8.89 -7.45 -3.37
CA GLN A 99 -9.75 -8.49 -3.89
C GLN A 99 -9.85 -9.66 -2.91
N SER A 100 -8.73 -10.12 -2.35
CA SER A 100 -8.73 -11.17 -1.33
C SER A 100 -9.57 -10.76 -0.12
N ARG A 101 -9.38 -9.53 0.40
CA ARG A 101 -10.20 -9.01 1.51
C ARG A 101 -11.69 -8.91 1.18
N LYS A 102 -12.03 -8.62 -0.09
CA LYS A 102 -13.42 -8.59 -0.54
C LYS A 102 -14.02 -10.00 -0.57
N GLU A 103 -13.22 -11.01 -0.94
CA GLU A 103 -13.61 -12.41 -0.91
C GLU A 103 -13.80 -12.87 0.54
N ASP A 104 -12.85 -12.58 1.44
CA ASP A 104 -12.95 -12.86 2.88
C ASP A 104 -14.22 -12.23 3.48
N ALA A 105 -14.52 -10.97 3.14
CA ALA A 105 -15.70 -10.27 3.63
C ALA A 105 -17.02 -10.90 3.12
N LYS A 106 -17.03 -11.43 1.90
CA LYS A 106 -18.19 -12.14 1.35
C LYS A 106 -18.40 -13.49 2.02
N GLU A 107 -17.31 -14.23 2.27
CA GLU A 107 -17.37 -15.48 2.99
C GLU A 107 -17.93 -15.25 4.41
N LEU A 108 -17.41 -14.25 5.13
CA LEU A 108 -17.94 -13.87 6.44
C LEU A 108 -19.41 -13.46 6.38
N LEU A 109 -19.83 -12.68 5.39
CA LEU A 109 -21.24 -12.32 5.22
C LEU A 109 -22.11 -13.57 5.01
N SER A 110 -21.67 -14.51 4.17
CA SER A 110 -22.38 -15.76 3.94
C SER A 110 -22.48 -16.61 5.22
N VAL A 111 -21.45 -16.65 6.05
CA VAL A 111 -21.52 -17.33 7.36
C VAL A 111 -22.56 -16.67 8.25
N VAL A 112 -22.57 -15.34 8.32
CA VAL A 112 -23.55 -14.58 9.12
C VAL A 112 -24.98 -14.81 8.63
N GLU A 113 -25.22 -14.84 7.31
CA GLU A 113 -26.54 -15.12 6.74
C GLU A 113 -27.02 -16.53 7.10
N ILE A 114 -26.12 -17.53 7.04
CA ILE A 114 -26.43 -18.90 7.48
C ILE A 114 -26.76 -18.94 8.97
N GLU A 115 -25.98 -18.23 9.80
CA GLU A 115 -26.26 -18.10 11.23
C GLU A 115 -27.64 -17.45 11.46
N GLU A 116 -27.94 -16.31 10.83
CA GLU A 116 -29.25 -15.65 10.95
C GLU A 116 -30.42 -16.57 10.56
N ASP A 117 -30.25 -17.36 9.50
CA ASP A 117 -31.23 -18.35 9.07
C ASP A 117 -31.41 -19.49 10.09
N GLU A 118 -30.33 -20.02 10.65
CA GLU A 118 -30.37 -21.02 11.72
C GLU A 118 -31.04 -20.47 12.98
N ILE A 119 -30.73 -19.23 13.35
CA ILE A 119 -31.32 -18.51 14.48
C ILE A 119 -32.82 -18.31 14.27
N SER A 120 -33.24 -17.94 13.07
CA SER A 120 -34.66 -17.76 12.72
C SER A 120 -35.46 -19.06 12.86
N LYS A 121 -34.85 -20.21 12.54
CA LYS A 121 -35.45 -21.55 12.65
C LYS A 121 -35.55 -22.04 14.10
N LEU A 122 -34.67 -21.56 14.98
CA LEU A 122 -34.62 -21.94 16.40
C LEU A 122 -35.51 -21.08 17.30
N SER A 123 -36.33 -20.20 16.74
CA SER A 123 -37.14 -19.16 17.41
C SER A 123 -38.27 -19.65 18.35
N SER A 124 -38.21 -20.89 18.82
CA SER A 124 -38.85 -21.24 20.10
C SER A 124 -38.02 -20.62 21.23
N GLY A 125 -38.44 -19.44 21.71
CA GLY A 125 -37.63 -18.53 22.54
C GLY A 125 -36.95 -19.12 23.79
N LYS A 126 -37.37 -20.29 24.27
CA LYS A 126 -36.69 -21.02 25.37
C LYS A 126 -35.44 -21.78 24.90
N VAL A 127 -35.48 -22.42 23.73
CA VAL A 127 -34.33 -23.15 23.16
C VAL A 127 -33.26 -22.14 22.71
N TRP A 128 -33.69 -21.05 22.08
CA TRP A 128 -32.80 -19.95 21.68
C TRP A 128 -32.09 -19.27 22.86
N ALA A 129 -32.81 -19.03 23.97
CA ALA A 129 -32.21 -18.42 25.16
C ALA A 129 -31.15 -19.34 25.81
N LEU A 130 -31.44 -20.64 25.89
CA LEU A 130 -30.50 -21.64 26.43
C LEU A 130 -29.23 -21.74 25.56
N LEU A 131 -29.42 -21.82 24.25
CA LEU A 131 -28.34 -21.86 23.26
C LEU A 131 -27.45 -20.61 23.37
N LYS A 132 -28.06 -19.42 23.40
CA LYS A 132 -27.34 -18.14 23.54
C LYS A 132 -26.55 -18.06 24.84
N GLN A 133 -27.10 -18.58 25.94
CA GLN A 133 -26.42 -18.64 27.22
C GLN A 133 -25.21 -19.59 27.18
N GLN A 134 -25.37 -20.78 26.59
CA GLN A 134 -24.28 -21.77 26.47
C GLN A 134 -23.16 -21.26 25.57
N VAL A 135 -23.49 -20.79 24.36
CA VAL A 135 -22.51 -20.20 23.43
C VAL A 135 -21.81 -18.98 24.05
N GLY A 136 -22.55 -18.10 24.72
CA GLY A 136 -21.98 -16.97 25.45
C GLY A 136 -20.96 -17.37 26.52
N GLY A 137 -21.21 -18.49 27.23
CA GLY A 137 -20.28 -19.05 28.19
C GLY A 137 -18.97 -19.57 27.57
N TYR A 138 -19.06 -20.24 26.42
CA TYR A 138 -17.87 -20.69 25.68
C TYR A 138 -17.04 -19.51 25.16
N VAL A 139 -17.68 -18.50 24.57
CA VAL A 139 -17.00 -17.30 24.07
C VAL A 139 -16.29 -16.53 25.18
N ALA A 140 -16.92 -16.41 26.36
CA ALA A 140 -16.31 -15.76 27.52
C ALA A 140 -15.04 -16.49 27.98
N ARG A 141 -15.12 -17.83 28.12
CA ARG A 141 -13.97 -18.66 28.51
C ARG A 141 -12.85 -18.65 27.47
N GLU A 142 -13.20 -18.69 26.18
CA GLU A 142 -12.25 -18.55 25.08
C GLU A 142 -11.48 -17.22 25.20
N ARG A 143 -12.21 -16.11 25.38
CA ARG A 143 -11.61 -14.78 25.49
C ARG A 143 -10.71 -14.66 26.72
N GLU A 144 -11.10 -15.21 27.87
CA GLU A 144 -10.28 -15.23 29.07
C GLU A 144 -8.98 -16.01 28.86
N LEU A 145 -9.03 -17.19 28.23
CA LEU A 145 -7.85 -17.99 27.94
C LEU A 145 -6.91 -17.30 26.95
N LEU A 146 -7.45 -16.67 25.90
CA LEU A 146 -6.64 -15.89 24.94
C LEU A 146 -5.93 -14.70 25.62
N MET A 147 -6.61 -14.03 26.56
CA MET A 147 -5.98 -12.98 27.37
C MET A 147 -4.93 -13.56 28.34
N GLU A 148 -5.19 -14.72 28.95
CA GLU A 148 -4.22 -15.39 29.83
C GLU A 148 -2.94 -15.76 29.07
N ILE A 149 -3.07 -16.33 27.86
CA ILE A 149 -1.94 -16.67 26.99
C ILE A 149 -1.17 -15.42 26.59
N ARG A 150 -1.87 -14.37 26.14
CA ARG A 150 -1.22 -13.11 25.77
C ARG A 150 -0.47 -12.49 26.95
N ASP A 151 -1.15 -12.26 28.07
CA ASP A 151 -0.61 -11.41 29.13
C ASP A 151 0.35 -12.17 30.05
N ARG A 152 0.11 -13.46 30.29
CA ARG A 152 0.91 -14.24 31.24
C ARG A 152 1.98 -15.07 30.54
N VAL A 153 1.62 -15.80 29.49
CA VAL A 153 2.53 -16.73 28.81
C VAL A 153 3.45 -16.00 27.83
N LEU A 154 2.92 -15.10 27.00
CA LEU A 154 3.70 -14.42 25.96
C LEU A 154 4.39 -13.15 26.48
N ILE A 155 3.74 -12.36 27.34
CA ILE A 155 4.27 -11.05 27.77
C ILE A 155 5.05 -11.12 29.09
N ARG A 156 4.53 -11.81 30.13
CA ARG A 156 5.04 -11.62 31.51
C ARG A 156 5.93 -12.73 32.05
N ASN A 157 5.84 -13.99 31.61
CA ASN A 157 6.82 -15.05 31.92
C ASN A 157 6.56 -16.35 31.12
N GLN A 158 7.59 -16.85 30.42
CA GLN A 158 7.56 -18.13 29.68
C GLN A 158 7.68 -19.37 30.60
N ASP A 159 7.09 -19.34 31.80
CA ASP A 159 7.18 -20.48 32.70
C ASP A 159 6.49 -21.70 32.09
N VAL A 160 7.23 -22.81 32.01
CA VAL A 160 6.79 -24.09 31.42
C VAL A 160 5.52 -24.59 32.13
N ALA A 161 5.40 -24.36 33.44
CA ALA A 161 4.20 -24.75 34.20
C ALA A 161 2.95 -23.97 33.77
N MET A 162 3.09 -22.68 33.46
CA MET A 162 1.98 -21.83 33.02
C MET A 162 1.61 -22.13 31.56
N LYS A 163 2.59 -22.43 30.71
CA LYS A 163 2.37 -22.93 29.34
C LYS A 163 1.59 -24.24 29.34
N ALA A 164 2.04 -25.23 30.12
CA ALA A 164 1.38 -26.52 30.25
C ALA A 164 -0.05 -26.38 30.79
N SER A 165 -0.24 -25.55 31.84
CA SER A 165 -1.59 -25.29 32.37
C SER A 165 -2.52 -24.63 31.34
N ALA A 166 -2.01 -23.70 30.53
CA ALA A 166 -2.81 -23.05 29.49
C ALA A 166 -3.17 -24.06 28.38
N GLN A 167 -2.22 -24.89 27.96
CA GLN A 167 -2.45 -25.96 26.99
C GLN A 167 -3.49 -26.97 27.45
N ASP A 168 -3.44 -27.40 28.71
CA ASP A 168 -4.43 -28.35 29.24
C ASP A 168 -5.84 -27.74 29.29
N LYS A 169 -5.96 -26.46 29.67
CA LYS A 169 -7.26 -25.75 29.63
C LYS A 169 -7.77 -25.58 28.19
N LEU A 170 -6.89 -25.27 27.24
CA LEU A 170 -7.25 -25.18 25.82
C LEU A 170 -7.68 -26.55 25.27
N ARG A 171 -6.93 -27.63 25.54
CA ARG A 171 -7.30 -28.97 25.08
C ARG A 171 -8.67 -29.37 25.60
N LYS A 172 -8.93 -29.14 26.88
CA LYS A 172 -10.23 -29.43 27.50
C LYS A 172 -11.38 -28.64 26.86
N LEU A 173 -11.21 -27.33 26.69
CA LEU A 173 -12.25 -26.49 26.07
C LEU A 173 -12.47 -26.85 24.59
N ARG A 174 -11.42 -27.30 23.89
CA ARG A 174 -11.51 -27.80 22.51
C ARG A 174 -12.32 -29.09 22.43
N GLU A 175 -12.07 -30.03 23.33
CA GLU A 175 -12.81 -31.28 23.45
C GLU A 175 -14.28 -31.03 23.81
N GLU A 176 -14.56 -30.11 24.74
CA GLU A 176 -15.92 -29.69 25.10
C GLU A 176 -16.67 -29.13 23.89
N ILE A 177 -16.07 -28.19 23.14
CA ILE A 177 -16.69 -27.61 21.94
C ILE A 177 -16.84 -28.64 20.80
N ALA A 178 -15.88 -29.56 20.65
CA ALA A 178 -15.95 -30.61 19.65
C ALA A 178 -17.11 -31.58 19.89
N ALA A 179 -17.34 -31.95 21.16
CA ALA A 179 -18.39 -32.86 21.58
C ALA A 179 -19.77 -32.21 21.67
N ASP A 180 -19.85 -30.88 21.74
CA ASP A 180 -21.11 -30.17 21.93
C ASP A 180 -21.87 -29.96 20.60
N GLU A 181 -22.96 -30.70 20.43
CA GLU A 181 -23.84 -30.63 19.25
C GLU A 181 -24.62 -29.32 19.15
N VAL A 182 -24.60 -28.51 20.21
CA VAL A 182 -25.20 -27.18 20.30
C VAL A 182 -24.58 -26.21 19.28
N PHE A 183 -23.32 -26.42 18.89
CA PHE A 183 -22.67 -25.67 17.82
C PHE A 183 -23.01 -26.23 16.44
N SER A 184 -23.46 -25.36 15.53
CA SER A 184 -23.49 -25.69 14.11
C SER A 184 -22.08 -26.01 13.60
N ALA A 185 -22.00 -26.86 12.58
CA ALA A 185 -20.70 -27.32 12.06
C ALA A 185 -19.73 -26.18 11.69
N PRO A 186 -20.17 -25.05 11.08
CA PRO A 186 -19.29 -23.91 10.80
C PRO A 186 -18.78 -23.22 12.07
N LEU A 187 -19.66 -22.96 13.04
CA LEU A 187 -19.30 -22.28 14.29
C LEU A 187 -18.32 -23.13 15.11
N ARG A 188 -18.57 -24.44 15.17
CA ARG A 188 -17.67 -25.41 15.79
C ARG A 188 -16.28 -25.38 15.14
N LYS A 189 -16.22 -25.45 13.81
CA LYS A 189 -14.95 -25.41 13.06
C LYS A 189 -14.15 -24.14 13.38
N MET A 190 -14.79 -22.97 13.36
CA MET A 190 -14.12 -21.70 13.65
C MET A 190 -13.55 -21.66 15.08
N HIS A 191 -14.30 -22.09 16.08
CA HIS A 191 -13.79 -22.13 17.46
C HIS A 191 -12.61 -23.10 17.60
N LEU A 192 -12.69 -24.27 16.97
CA LEU A 192 -11.58 -25.24 16.95
C LEU A 192 -10.31 -24.65 16.31
N GLU A 193 -10.44 -23.96 15.16
CA GLU A 193 -9.30 -23.31 14.48
C GLU A 193 -8.64 -22.22 15.35
N ARG A 194 -9.43 -21.42 16.07
CA ARG A 194 -8.88 -20.41 17.01
C ARG A 194 -8.13 -21.04 18.17
N MET A 195 -8.63 -22.16 18.69
CA MET A 195 -7.97 -22.90 19.76
C MET A 195 -6.68 -23.57 19.28
N ASP A 196 -6.70 -24.16 18.08
CA ASP A 196 -5.50 -24.75 17.45
C ASP A 196 -4.41 -23.69 17.24
N TYR A 197 -4.79 -22.50 16.78
CA TYR A 197 -3.88 -21.36 16.69
C TYR A 197 -3.32 -20.94 18.06
N ALA A 198 -4.17 -20.87 19.09
CA ALA A 198 -3.74 -20.50 20.45
C ALA A 198 -2.81 -21.55 21.09
N MET A 199 -3.03 -22.85 20.85
CA MET A 199 -2.14 -23.91 21.29
C MET A 199 -0.76 -23.80 20.64
N ALA A 200 -0.70 -23.56 19.31
CA ALA A 200 0.56 -23.39 18.60
C ALA A 200 1.41 -22.21 19.15
N LEU A 201 0.78 -21.15 19.66
CA LEU A 201 1.47 -20.02 20.30
C LEU A 201 2.12 -20.37 21.65
N THR A 202 1.70 -21.47 22.27
CA THR A 202 2.21 -21.92 23.58
C THR A 202 3.25 -23.04 23.49
N GLU A 203 3.47 -23.62 22.29
CA GLU A 203 4.41 -24.71 22.02
C GLU A 203 5.87 -24.25 21.76
N GLY A 204 6.08 -22.95 21.50
CA GLY A 204 7.42 -22.32 21.37
C GLY A 204 7.92 -21.74 22.69
#